data_AF-A0A1X3JHQ2-F1
#
_entry.id   AF-A0A1X3JHQ2-F1
#
_cell.length_a   1.000
_cell.length_b   1.000
_cell.length_c   1.000
_cell.angle_alpha   90.00
_cell.angle_beta   90.00
_cell.angle_gamma   90.00
#
_symmetry.space_group_name_H-M   'P 1'
#
loop_
_entity.id
_entity.type
_entity.pdbx_description
1 polymer ?
#
loop_
_entity_poly.entity_id
_entity_poly.type
_entity_poly.pdbx_seq_one_letter_code
_entity_poly.pdbx_strand_id
1 'polypeptide(L)' 'MICKKKCRDCGNAITHNTVCCPYCGAVDPFGYYRKTDRLLCLLTLLLVLILVTVSGVSVFVLLQ' A
#
# COMPACT_ATOMS: atom_id res chain seq x y z
N MET A 1 15.55 -4.11 27.41
CA MET A 1 16.17 -3.94 26.07
C MET A 1 15.18 -3.18 25.20
N ILE A 2 15.34 -1.85 25.09
CA ILE A 2 14.49 -1.03 24.20
C ILE A 2 15.01 -1.24 22.79
N CYS A 3 14.29 -2.01 21.97
CA CYS A 3 14.68 -2.31 20.61
C CYS A 3 14.53 -1.03 19.76
N LYS A 4 15.61 -0.23 19.65
CA LYS A 4 15.67 0.93 18.76
C LYS A 4 15.46 0.45 17.33
N LYS A 5 14.29 0.73 16.75
CA LYS A 5 14.03 0.43 15.35
C LYS A 5 14.85 1.39 14.49
N LYS A 6 15.55 0.86 13.49
CA LYS A 6 16.35 1.67 12.55
C LYS A 6 15.50 1.98 11.32
N CYS A 7 15.72 3.16 10.75
CA CYS A 7 15.15 3.51 9.45
C CYS A 7 15.72 2.59 8.37
N ARG A 8 14.86 2.06 7.50
CA ARG A 8 15.28 1.22 6.37
C ARG A 8 16.17 1.98 5.38
N ASP A 9 15.82 3.22 5.06
CA ASP A 9 16.47 3.95 3.96
C ASP A 9 17.80 4.57 4.37
N CYS A 10 17.89 5.17 5.57
CA CYS A 10 19.12 5.85 6.02
C CYS A 10 19.87 5.12 7.13
N GLY A 11 19.33 4.03 7.70
CA GLY A 11 19.97 3.27 8.76
C GLY A 11 20.01 3.95 10.14
N ASN A 12 19.58 5.21 10.24
CA ASN A 12 19.56 5.94 11.51
C ASN A 12 18.59 5.30 12.51
N ALA A 13 18.99 5.28 13.78
CA ALA A 13 18.13 4.82 14.86
C ALA A 13 17.00 5.82 15.09
N ILE A 14 15.76 5.32 15.08
CA ILE A 14 14.57 6.10 15.38
C ILE A 14 14.13 5.74 16.80
N THR A 15 13.98 6.75 17.64
CA THR A 15 13.65 6.61 19.08
C THR A 15 12.15 6.58 19.37
N HIS A 16 11.31 7.07 18.45
CA HIS A 16 9.85 7.12 18.59
C HIS A 16 9.15 6.58 17.32
N ASN A 17 7.91 6.09 17.43
CA ASN A 17 7.12 5.71 16.26
C ASN A 17 6.75 6.97 15.46
N THR A 18 7.55 7.32 14.45
CA THR A 18 7.27 8.43 13.53
C THR A 18 6.80 7.90 12.19
N VAL A 19 5.81 8.58 11.60
CA VAL A 19 5.25 8.24 10.26
C VAL A 19 6.27 8.52 9.16
N CYS A 20 7.10 9.55 9.34
CA CYS A 20 8.22 9.88 8.47
C CYS A 20 9.54 9.80 9.25
N CYS A 21 10.63 9.42 8.58
CA CYS A 21 11.97 9.49 9.18
C CYS A 21 12.36 10.96 9.41
N PRO A 22 12.75 11.37 10.62
CA PRO A 22 13.17 12.75 10.90
C PRO A 22 14.51 13.13 10.23
N TYR A 23 15.28 12.16 9.72
CA TYR A 23 16.60 12.40 9.13
C TYR A 23 16.55 12.50 7.60
N CYS A 24 15.94 11.51 6.93
CA CYS A 24 15.89 11.44 5.47
C CYS A 24 14.50 11.75 4.89
N GLY A 25 13.49 11.99 5.73
CA GLY A 25 12.12 12.24 5.27
C GLY A 25 11.40 11.01 4.71
N ALA A 26 12.00 9.81 4.78
CA ALA A 26 11.38 8.59 4.27
C ALA A 26 10.00 8.35 4.91
N VAL A 27 8.98 8.26 4.06
CA VAL A 27 7.60 7.95 4.46
C VAL A 27 7.53 6.46 4.75
N ASP A 28 6.97 6.09 5.91
CA ASP A 28 6.98 4.71 6.42
C ASP A 28 8.41 4.13 6.58
N PRO A 29 9.23 4.71 7.48
CA PRO A 29 10.64 4.32 7.65
C PRO A 29 10.85 2.86 8.09
N PHE A 30 9.77 2.18 8.49
CA PHE A 30 9.76 0.78 8.91
C PHE A 30 9.09 -0.15 7.90
N GLY A 31 8.39 0.37 6.89
CA GLY A 31 7.78 -0.42 5.82
C GLY A 31 6.53 -1.20 6.25
N TYR A 32 5.80 -0.76 7.28
CA TYR A 32 4.58 -1.44 7.73
C TYR A 32 3.39 -1.23 6.78
N TYR A 33 3.28 -0.06 6.16
CA TYR A 33 2.14 0.32 5.35
C TYR A 33 2.27 -0.16 3.90
N ARG A 34 3.51 -0.15 3.37
CA ARG A 34 3.79 -0.49 1.95
C ARG A 34 3.31 -1.89 1.51
N LYS A 35 3.24 -2.85 2.43
CA LYS A 35 2.68 -4.18 2.13
C LYS A 35 1.15 -4.14 2.01
N THR A 36 0.50 -3.39 2.88
CA THR A 36 -0.95 -3.19 2.88
C THR A 36 -1.39 -2.40 1.65
N ASP A 37 -0.63 -1.36 1.26
CA ASP A 37 -0.92 -0.58 0.04
C ASP A 37 -0.89 -1.44 -1.23
N ARG A 38 0.11 -2.32 -1.36
CA ARG A 38 0.18 -3.23 -2.51
C ARG A 38 -1.00 -4.20 -2.53
N LEU A 39 -1.33 -4.79 -1.39
CA LEU A 39 -2.47 -5.71 -1.30
C LEU A 39 -3.78 -4.99 -1.61
N LEU A 40 -3.97 -3.80 -1.04
CA LEU A 40 -5.15 -2.97 -1.27
C LEU A 40 -5.26 -2.57 -2.74
N CYS A 41 -4.16 -2.13 -3.36
CA CYS A 41 -4.10 -1.81 -4.79
C CYS A 41 -4.47 -3.02 -5.67
N LEU A 42 -3.96 -4.21 -5.35
CA LEU A 42 -4.25 -5.44 -6.08
C LEU A 42 -5.72 -5.84 -5.95
N LEU A 43 -6.28 -5.68 -4.74
CA LEU A 43 -7.70 -5.91 -4.48
C LEU A 43 -8.58 -4.92 -5.25
N THR A 44 -8.23 -3.63 -5.25
CA THR A 44 -8.95 -2.60 -6.01
C THR A 44 -8.91 -2.88 -7.51
N LEU A 45 -7.75 -3.24 -8.05
CA LEU A 45 -7.59 -3.63 -9.46
C LEU A 45 -8.49 -4.83 -9.82
N LEU A 46 -8.51 -5.86 -8.97
CA LEU A 46 -9.36 -7.03 -9.17
C LEU A 46 -10.85 -6.66 -9.20
N LEU A 47 -11.28 -5.81 -8.26
CA LEU A 47 -12.67 -5.36 -8.14
C LEU A 47 -13.09 -4.54 -9.37
N VAL A 48 -12.24 -3.62 -9.82
CA VAL A 48 -12.46 -2.85 -11.06
C VAL A 48 -12.56 -3.78 -12.26
N LEU A 49 -11.68 -4.76 -12.39
CA LEU A 49 -11.71 -5.71 -13.50
C LEU A 49 -13.04 -6.48 -13.55
N ILE A 50 -13.53 -6.95 -12.39
CA ILE A 50 -14.82 -7.64 -12.28
C ILE A 50 -15.98 -6.71 -12.66
N LEU A 51 -15.97 -5.46 -12.21
CA LEU A 51 -17.02 -4.50 -12.56
C LEU A 51 -17.05 -4.22 -14.07
N VAL A 52 -15.87 -4.08 -14.70
CA VAL A 52 -15.75 -3.86 -16.15
C VAL A 52 -16.23 -5.08 -16.93
N THR A 53 -15.87 -6.29 -16.52
CA THR A 53 -16.33 -7.51 -17.22
C THR A 53 -17.82 -7.73 -17.05
N VAL A 54 -18.37 -7.55 -15.85
CA VAL A 54 -19.81 -7.70 -15.60
C VAL A 54 -20.63 -6.66 -16.35
N SER A 55 -20.20 -5.40 -16.33
CA SER A 55 -20.88 -4.34 -17.11
C SER A 55 -20.78 -4.60 -18.61
N GLY A 56 -19.62 -5.02 -19.12
CA GLY A 56 -19.45 -5.40 -20.53
C GLY A 56 -20.37 -6.56 -20.95
N VAL A 57 -20.41 -7.63 -20.17
CA VAL A 57 -21.31 -8.77 -20.42
C VAL A 57 -22.78 -8.35 -20.33
N SER A 58 -23.14 -7.52 -19.35
CA SER A 58 -24.51 -7.02 -19.20
C SER A 58 -24.95 -6.19 -20.40
N VAL A 59 -24.09 -5.31 -20.91
CA VAL A 59 -24.39 -4.50 -22.11
C VAL A 59 -24.49 -5.40 -23.35
N PHE A 60 -23.60 -6.38 -23.48
CA PHE A 60 -23.63 -7.34 -24.59
C PHE A 60 -24.95 -8.14 -24.62
N VAL A 61 -25.40 -8.63 -23.46
CA VAL A 61 -26.68 -9.37 -23.34
C VAL A 61 -27.89 -8.46 -23.60
N LEU A 62 -27.86 -7.20 -23.17
CA LEU A 62 -28.95 -6.25 -23.43
C LEU A 62 -29.03 -5.80 -24.90
N LEU A 63 -27.92 -5.91 -25.64
CA LEU A 63 -27.84 -5.51 -27.05
C LEU A 63 -28.19 -6.66 -28.01
N GLN A 64 -28.21 -7.90 -27.52
CA GLN A 64 -28.59 -9.10 -28.27
C GLN A 64 -30.09 -9.38 -28.18
#